data_AF-A0A344LI99-F1
#
_entry.id   AF-A0A344LI99-F1
#
_cell.length_a   1.000
_cell.length_b   1.000
_cell.length_c   1.000
_cell.angle_alpha   90.00
_cell.angle_beta   90.00
_cell.angle_gamma   90.00
#
_symmetry.space_group_name_H-M   'P 1'
#
loop_
_entity.id
_entity.type
_entity.pdbx_description
1 polymer ?
#
loop_
_entity_poly.entity_id
_entity_poly.type
_entity_poly.pdbx_seq_one_letter_code
_entity_poly.pdbx_strand_id
1 'polypeptide(L)'
;MTNPTRRLLKALAWCLALVLGLLAWSTVARVTYGGGPEADRLGVATATTCTEHGPIGPRGFGTSYTCQAEVRWSDGETEHAEFPAGQLEPGERDVPVYLDTSESGRADTTLGRNDTAKYSAVRLPAVIGLGFLVVVLALGAGVAVYRVFRPETRTETKEWPVTRAELKAVRIPRLQLLVAWLVVAVAYTVLATIPRYDAPRGEGTFTSPWPQIEWALLVDPPATGVVIIGLILAVLVWAIYSSVRADAARVLRYGPEFLARDQRKKLVAAERRKRGAAGSVIGLLLLALALWGTIRVIVTGSADAPLTVWLASARDAVLLAGLGALWLATAETTPQRIARLLAEHERRSGSGGTAGGAAPS
;
A
#
# COMPACT_ATOMS: atom_id res chain seq x y z
N MET A 1 -14.17 -31.04 -15.21
CA MET A 1 -14.58 -30.75 -13.82
C MET A 1 -13.32 -30.78 -12.95
N THR A 2 -12.99 -29.72 -12.22
CA THR A 2 -11.83 -29.74 -11.32
C THR A 2 -12.20 -30.48 -10.03
N ASN A 3 -11.44 -31.52 -9.70
CA ASN A 3 -11.68 -32.39 -8.54
C ASN A 3 -11.77 -31.54 -7.23
N PRO A 4 -12.84 -31.67 -6.42
CA PRO A 4 -13.01 -30.89 -5.18
C PRO A 4 -11.84 -31.02 -4.22
N THR A 5 -11.20 -32.20 -4.16
CA THR A 5 -9.99 -32.44 -3.36
C THR A 5 -8.82 -31.53 -3.78
N ARG A 6 -8.64 -31.30 -5.09
CA ARG A 6 -7.61 -30.40 -5.60
C ARG A 6 -7.88 -28.93 -5.23
N ARG A 7 -9.15 -28.52 -5.12
CA ARG A 7 -9.51 -27.16 -4.67
C ARG A 7 -9.23 -26.99 -3.18
N LEU A 8 -9.57 -28.01 -2.37
CA LEU A 8 -9.29 -28.02 -0.94
C LEU A 8 -7.79 -27.99 -0.64
N LEU A 9 -7.00 -28.86 -1.28
CA LEU A 9 -5.53 -28.87 -1.15
C LEU A 9 -4.90 -27.52 -1.51
N LYS A 10 -5.40 -26.88 -2.58
CA LYS A 10 -4.92 -25.55 -2.96
C LYS A 10 -5.26 -24.49 -1.91
N ALA A 11 -6.47 -24.53 -1.34
CA ALA A 11 -6.85 -23.61 -0.26
C ALA A 11 -5.99 -23.81 0.99
N LEU A 12 -5.77 -25.05 1.41
CA LEU A 12 -4.88 -25.39 2.52
C LEU A 12 -3.45 -24.89 2.30
N ALA A 13 -2.89 -25.09 1.10
CA ALA A 13 -1.56 -24.59 0.76
C ALA A 13 -1.45 -23.06 0.86
N TRP A 14 -2.47 -22.33 0.40
CA TRP A 14 -2.50 -20.86 0.54
C TRP A 14 -2.64 -20.41 2.00
N CYS A 15 -3.47 -21.08 2.80
CA CYS A 15 -3.59 -20.79 4.23
C CYS A 15 -2.28 -21.05 4.98
N LEU A 16 -1.61 -22.18 4.71
CA LEU A 16 -0.31 -22.49 5.29
C LEU A 16 0.74 -21.45 4.89
N ALA A 17 0.80 -21.08 3.61
CA ALA A 17 1.70 -20.04 3.13
C ALA A 17 1.45 -18.70 3.82
N LEU A 18 0.18 -18.32 4.04
CA LEU A 18 -0.20 -17.12 4.80
C LEU A 18 0.32 -17.16 6.24
N VAL A 19 0.15 -18.28 6.95
CA VAL A 19 0.64 -18.43 8.33
C VAL A 19 2.17 -18.28 8.38
N LEU A 20 2.89 -18.93 7.47
CA LEU A 20 4.35 -18.80 7.36
C LEU A 20 4.77 -17.36 7.04
N GLY A 21 4.04 -16.68 6.15
CA GLY A 21 4.28 -15.27 5.82
C GLY A 21 4.08 -14.34 7.02
N LEU A 22 3.02 -14.55 7.81
CA LEU A 22 2.75 -13.79 9.03
C LEU A 22 3.84 -13.98 10.09
N LEU A 23 4.31 -15.21 10.27
CA LEU A 23 5.40 -15.53 11.20
C LEU A 23 6.72 -14.89 10.75
N ALA A 24 7.04 -14.95 9.46
CA ALA A 24 8.20 -14.27 8.91
C ALA A 24 8.11 -12.75 9.11
N TRP A 25 6.92 -12.15 8.92
CA TRP A 25 6.72 -10.71 9.12
C TRP A 25 6.89 -10.31 10.57
N SER A 26 6.33 -11.06 11.51
CA SER A 26 6.53 -10.80 12.93
C SER A 26 8.01 -10.87 13.33
N THR A 27 8.76 -11.80 12.74
CA THR A 27 10.21 -11.96 12.99
C THR A 27 10.99 -10.77 12.46
N VAL A 28 10.74 -10.36 11.20
CA VAL A 28 11.40 -9.20 10.61
C VAL A 28 11.03 -7.93 11.37
N ALA A 29 9.75 -7.70 11.68
CA ALA A 29 9.29 -6.54 12.42
C ALA A 29 9.93 -6.42 13.81
N ARG A 30 10.16 -7.56 14.49
CA ARG A 30 10.87 -7.62 15.77
C ARG A 30 12.34 -7.25 15.64
N VAL A 31 13.08 -7.96 14.78
CA VAL A 31 14.54 -7.79 14.63
C VAL A 31 14.90 -6.40 14.10
N THR A 32 13.99 -5.81 13.33
CA THR A 32 14.21 -4.50 12.72
C THR A 32 13.61 -3.36 13.55
N TYR A 33 13.02 -3.63 14.72
CA TYR A 33 12.46 -2.58 15.57
C TYR A 33 13.59 -1.76 16.21
N GLY A 34 13.88 -0.58 15.64
CA GLY A 34 14.77 0.42 16.23
C GLY A 34 14.05 1.55 16.97
N GLY A 35 12.71 1.42 17.13
CA GLY A 35 11.72 2.40 17.59
C GLY A 35 11.76 3.80 16.96
N GLY A 36 11.26 4.80 17.69
CA GLY A 36 10.83 6.11 17.16
C GLY A 36 11.99 7.06 16.84
N PRO A 37 11.77 8.11 16.01
CA PRO A 37 12.79 9.12 15.67
C PRO A 37 13.11 10.07 16.83
N GLU A 38 12.15 10.28 17.71
CA GLU A 38 12.24 11.12 18.90
C GLU A 38 12.95 10.33 20.00
N ALA A 39 13.88 11.00 20.67
CA ALA A 39 14.62 10.45 21.80
C ALA A 39 14.83 11.62 22.75
N ASP A 40 14.09 11.61 23.86
CA ASP A 40 14.17 12.66 24.88
C ASP A 40 15.39 12.46 25.77
N ARG A 41 15.81 11.20 25.96
CA ARG A 41 17.03 10.85 26.70
C ARG A 41 17.83 9.78 25.97
N LEU A 42 19.14 9.90 26.06
CA LEU A 42 20.11 8.93 25.55
C LEU A 42 20.90 8.35 26.73
N GLY A 43 21.26 7.07 26.64
CA GLY A 43 21.98 6.39 27.69
C GLY A 43 22.64 5.10 27.22
N VAL A 44 23.16 4.35 28.16
CA VAL A 44 23.65 2.99 27.93
C VAL A 44 23.00 2.01 28.90
N ALA A 45 22.64 0.84 28.40
CA ALA A 45 21.99 -0.22 29.16
C ALA A 45 22.93 -1.40 29.39
N THR A 46 22.82 -2.01 30.57
CA THR A 46 23.47 -3.27 30.93
C THR A 46 22.41 -4.29 31.32
N ALA A 47 22.31 -5.39 30.57
CA ALA A 47 21.31 -6.42 30.81
C ALA A 47 21.61 -7.17 32.12
N THR A 48 20.60 -7.26 33.01
CA THR A 48 20.74 -7.90 34.32
C THR A 48 20.05 -9.26 34.36
N THR A 49 18.75 -9.30 34.05
CA THR A 49 17.95 -10.53 34.04
C THR A 49 17.18 -10.64 32.74
N CYS A 50 17.13 -11.83 32.15
CA CYS A 50 16.47 -12.05 30.87
C CYS A 50 15.55 -13.26 30.94
N THR A 51 14.35 -13.11 30.39
CA THR A 51 13.37 -14.18 30.22
C THR A 51 13.37 -14.64 28.77
N GLU A 52 13.61 -15.92 28.53
CA GLU A 52 13.64 -16.51 27.20
C GLU A 52 12.23 -16.78 26.65
N HIS A 53 12.06 -16.56 25.35
CA HIS A 53 10.87 -16.86 24.57
C HIS A 53 11.24 -17.49 23.23
N GLY A 54 10.73 -18.68 22.92
CA GLY A 54 10.99 -19.38 21.67
C GLY A 54 10.67 -20.88 21.74
N PRO A 55 10.96 -21.65 20.67
CA PRO A 55 11.47 -21.21 19.37
C PRO A 55 10.37 -20.72 18.39
N ILE A 56 9.09 -20.87 18.76
CA ILE A 56 7.93 -20.44 17.96
C ILE A 56 6.93 -19.76 18.90
N GLY A 57 6.50 -18.55 18.57
CA GLY A 57 5.49 -17.84 19.34
C GLY A 57 4.93 -16.61 18.63
N PRO A 58 4.12 -15.79 19.32
CA PRO A 58 3.57 -14.54 18.75
C PRO A 58 4.64 -13.52 18.34
N ARG A 59 5.90 -13.75 18.76
CA ARG A 59 7.09 -12.92 18.47
C ARG A 59 7.91 -13.42 17.27
N GLY A 60 7.42 -14.44 16.57
CA GLY A 60 8.02 -15.01 15.37
C GLY A 60 8.79 -16.32 15.61
N PHE A 61 9.77 -16.57 14.73
CA PHE A 61 10.68 -17.72 14.82
C PHE A 61 11.98 -17.31 15.52
N GLY A 62 12.57 -18.28 16.22
CA GLY A 62 13.84 -18.15 16.94
C GLY A 62 13.66 -17.89 18.44
N THR A 63 14.78 -17.85 19.15
CA THR A 63 14.83 -17.44 20.54
C THR A 63 14.86 -15.92 20.64
N SER A 64 14.20 -15.38 21.66
CA SER A 64 14.11 -13.95 21.93
C SER A 64 14.08 -13.75 23.43
N TYR A 65 14.68 -12.67 23.92
CA TYR A 65 14.80 -12.41 25.34
C TYR A 65 14.14 -11.08 25.69
N THR A 66 13.28 -11.10 26.69
CA THR A 66 12.81 -9.88 27.36
C THR A 66 13.75 -9.66 28.55
N CYS A 67 14.46 -8.54 28.58
CA CYS A 67 15.51 -8.32 29.58
C CYS A 67 15.20 -7.11 30.45
N GLN A 68 15.40 -7.23 31.76
CA GLN A 68 15.60 -6.08 32.62
C GLN A 68 17.04 -5.61 32.47
N ALA A 69 17.23 -4.30 32.43
CA ALA A 69 18.55 -3.71 32.34
C ALA A 69 18.65 -2.47 33.23
N GLU A 70 19.86 -2.24 33.72
CA GLU A 70 20.25 -0.99 34.37
C GLU A 70 20.66 -0.01 33.28
N VAL A 71 19.97 1.12 33.19
CA VAL A 71 20.20 2.16 32.19
C VAL A 71 20.86 3.34 32.86
N ARG A 72 22.04 3.70 32.38
CA ARG A 72 22.78 4.90 32.78
C ARG A 72 22.58 5.98 31.73
N TRP A 73 21.86 7.02 32.09
CA TRP A 73 21.51 8.14 31.22
C TRP A 73 22.66 9.14 31.08
N SER A 74 22.62 9.94 30.01
CA SER A 74 23.62 10.98 29.74
C SER A 74 23.60 12.13 30.74
N ASP A 75 22.48 12.33 31.44
CA ASP A 75 22.36 13.30 32.55
C ASP A 75 22.90 12.76 33.89
N GLY A 76 23.41 11.52 33.90
CA GLY A 76 24.02 10.89 35.07
C GLY A 76 23.05 10.11 35.95
N GLU A 77 21.74 10.14 35.68
CA GLU A 77 20.80 9.29 36.40
C GLU A 77 20.93 7.82 35.98
N THR A 78 20.51 6.93 36.87
CA THR A 78 20.49 5.49 36.61
C THR A 78 19.12 4.94 36.98
N GLU A 79 18.52 4.13 36.12
CA GLU A 79 17.23 3.51 36.37
C GLU A 79 17.21 2.05 35.92
N HIS A 80 16.26 1.29 36.45
CA HIS A 80 15.98 -0.07 35.98
C HIS A 80 14.80 -0.04 35.04
N ALA A 81 14.98 -0.60 33.85
CA ALA A 81 13.94 -0.62 32.84
C ALA A 81 13.86 -1.98 32.14
N GLU A 82 12.65 -2.36 31.72
CA GLU A 82 12.39 -3.59 31.00
C GLU A 82 12.41 -3.33 29.49
N PHE A 83 13.25 -4.07 28.78
CA PHE A 83 13.40 -3.98 27.34
C PHE A 83 12.53 -5.01 26.63
N PRO A 84 11.79 -4.62 25.58
CA PRO A 84 11.00 -5.53 24.77
C PRO A 84 11.83 -6.68 24.17
N ALA A 85 11.15 -7.80 23.91
CA ALA A 85 11.79 -9.00 23.40
C ALA A 85 12.63 -8.77 22.12
N GLY A 86 13.93 -9.09 22.20
CA GLY A 86 14.86 -8.96 21.07
C GLY A 86 15.55 -7.61 20.94
N GLN A 87 15.40 -6.71 21.93
CA GLN A 87 16.21 -5.49 22.02
C GLN A 87 17.56 -5.75 22.70
N LEU A 88 17.58 -6.57 23.75
CA LEU A 88 18.80 -6.94 24.48
C LEU A 88 18.98 -8.45 24.53
N GLU A 89 20.23 -8.88 24.64
CA GLU A 89 20.63 -10.28 24.81
C GLU A 89 21.25 -10.53 26.21
N PRO A 90 21.21 -11.78 26.72
CA PRO A 90 21.83 -12.12 27.98
C PRO A 90 23.34 -11.80 27.98
N GLY A 91 23.77 -11.00 28.95
CA GLY A 91 25.18 -10.63 29.13
C GLY A 91 25.65 -9.42 28.34
N GLU A 92 24.78 -8.74 27.58
CA GLU A 92 25.11 -7.47 26.93
C GLU A 92 25.35 -6.34 27.95
N ARG A 93 26.37 -5.52 27.69
CA ARG A 93 26.81 -4.40 28.53
C ARG A 93 27.07 -3.16 27.69
N ASP A 94 26.86 -1.99 28.28
CA ASP A 94 27.09 -0.68 27.66
C ASP A 94 26.41 -0.53 26.27
N VAL A 95 25.23 -1.12 26.10
CA VAL A 95 24.46 -1.02 24.85
C VAL A 95 23.85 0.37 24.76
N PRO A 96 24.06 1.13 23.69
CA PRO A 96 23.47 2.46 23.57
C PRO A 96 21.94 2.34 23.43
N VAL A 97 21.20 3.13 24.20
CA VAL A 97 19.73 3.10 24.28
C VAL A 97 19.16 4.51 24.27
N TYR A 98 17.86 4.62 24.01
CA TYR A 98 17.10 5.87 24.09
C TYR A 98 15.77 5.67 24.80
N LEU A 99 15.25 6.77 25.32
CA LEU A 99 13.89 6.90 25.86
C LEU A 99 13.13 7.93 25.03
N ASP A 100 11.94 7.56 24.58
CA ASP A 100 10.97 8.44 23.93
C ASP A 100 9.75 8.56 24.87
N THR A 101 9.60 9.73 25.48
CA THR A 101 8.48 10.12 26.34
C THR A 101 7.46 10.84 25.47
N SER A 102 6.43 10.13 25.02
CA SER A 102 5.44 10.74 24.12
C SER A 102 4.87 12.05 24.71
N GLU A 103 4.90 13.14 23.94
CA GLU A 103 4.35 14.45 24.32
C GLU A 103 2.83 14.39 24.64
N SER A 104 2.15 13.30 24.27
CA SER A 104 0.70 13.16 24.34
C SER A 104 0.12 12.91 25.75
N GLY A 105 0.94 12.92 26.81
CA GLY A 105 0.47 12.71 28.19
C GLY A 105 -0.10 11.31 28.48
N ARG A 106 -0.05 10.40 27.51
CA ARG A 106 -0.21 8.96 27.72
C ARG A 106 1.14 8.38 28.10
N ALA A 107 1.16 7.62 29.18
CA ALA A 107 2.33 6.96 29.77
C ALA A 107 2.92 5.81 28.93
N ASP A 108 2.93 5.94 27.59
CA ASP A 108 3.65 5.02 26.72
C ASP A 108 5.07 5.57 26.53
N THR A 109 5.93 5.33 27.51
CA THR A 109 7.38 5.50 27.36
C THR A 109 7.89 4.38 26.46
N THR A 110 8.49 4.72 25.32
CA THR A 110 9.10 3.71 24.45
C THR A 110 10.61 3.71 24.65
N LEU A 111 11.09 2.61 25.21
CA LEU A 111 12.51 2.35 25.47
C LEU A 111 13.05 1.42 24.38
N GLY A 112 14.19 1.79 23.78
CA GLY A 112 14.72 1.03 22.65
C GLY A 112 16.23 1.11 22.51
N ARG A 113 16.77 0.16 21.74
CA ARG A 113 18.20 0.08 21.44
C ARG A 113 18.58 1.08 20.34
N ASN A 114 19.61 1.89 20.61
CA ASN A 114 20.05 3.01 19.78
C ASN A 114 21.09 2.64 18.70
N ASP A 115 21.64 1.42 18.71
CA ASP A 115 22.56 0.94 17.66
C ASP A 115 21.84 0.38 16.41
N THR A 116 20.51 0.43 16.40
CA THR A 116 19.65 -0.20 15.40
C THR A 116 19.49 0.61 14.11
N ALA A 117 20.12 1.78 14.01
CA ALA A 117 20.18 2.58 12.77
C ALA A 117 20.71 1.75 11.59
N LYS A 118 21.65 0.82 11.82
CA LYS A 118 22.14 -0.11 10.77
C LYS A 118 21.05 -0.98 10.15
N TYR A 119 20.00 -1.28 10.91
CA TYR A 119 18.86 -2.08 10.45
C TYR A 119 17.69 -1.21 10.00
N SER A 120 17.66 0.10 10.25
CA SER A 120 16.54 0.96 9.87
C SER A 120 16.40 1.11 8.36
N ALA A 121 17.53 1.20 7.64
CA ALA A 121 17.57 1.22 6.18
C ALA A 121 17.00 -0.06 5.54
N VAL A 122 17.17 -1.21 6.21
CA VAL A 122 16.64 -2.51 5.75
C VAL A 122 15.25 -2.78 6.31
N ARG A 123 14.93 -2.26 7.51
CA ARG A 123 13.66 -2.41 8.22
C ARG A 123 12.52 -2.11 7.30
N LEU A 124 12.53 -0.91 6.74
CA LEU A 124 11.41 -0.40 6.01
C LEU A 124 11.12 -1.26 4.76
N PRO A 125 12.08 -1.47 3.83
CA PRO A 125 11.84 -2.33 2.66
C PRO A 125 11.58 -3.79 3.04
N ALA A 126 12.23 -4.34 4.07
CA ALA A 126 12.06 -5.73 4.48
C ALA A 126 10.70 -5.97 5.13
N VAL A 127 10.25 -5.07 6.02
CA VAL A 127 8.90 -5.04 6.54
C VAL A 127 7.99 -4.96 5.33
N ILE A 128 7.92 -3.83 4.62
CA ILE A 128 6.96 -3.59 3.53
C ILE A 128 6.89 -4.71 2.49
N GLY A 129 8.03 -5.18 1.99
CA GLY A 129 8.08 -6.27 1.02
C GLY A 129 7.43 -7.54 1.54
N LEU A 130 7.70 -7.88 2.80
CA LEU A 130 7.13 -9.06 3.44
C LEU A 130 5.65 -8.87 3.81
N GLY A 131 5.18 -7.64 3.99
CA GLY A 131 3.77 -7.34 4.33
C GLY A 131 2.91 -7.32 3.10
N PHE A 132 3.45 -6.77 2.01
CA PHE A 132 2.88 -6.97 0.70
C PHE A 132 2.72 -8.46 0.41
N LEU A 133 3.77 -9.26 0.67
CA LEU A 133 3.69 -10.72 0.53
C LEU A 133 2.57 -11.30 1.40
N VAL A 134 2.46 -10.92 2.67
CA VAL A 134 1.36 -11.34 3.57
C VAL A 134 -0.02 -10.96 3.02
N VAL A 135 -0.20 -9.75 2.50
CA VAL A 135 -1.46 -9.31 1.89
C VAL A 135 -1.80 -10.14 0.65
N VAL A 136 -0.83 -10.40 -0.22
CA VAL A 136 -1.00 -11.27 -1.40
C VAL A 136 -1.38 -12.68 -0.98
N LEU A 137 -0.72 -13.23 0.04
CA LEU A 137 -1.04 -14.54 0.61
C LEU A 137 -2.44 -14.56 1.21
N ALA A 138 -2.86 -13.50 1.91
CA ALA A 138 -4.18 -13.38 2.52
C ALA A 138 -5.28 -13.32 1.46
N LEU A 139 -5.08 -12.56 0.39
CA LEU A 139 -5.98 -12.50 -0.76
C LEU A 139 -6.03 -13.84 -1.49
N GLY A 140 -4.88 -14.48 -1.70
CA GLY A 140 -4.80 -15.81 -2.32
C GLY A 140 -5.55 -16.86 -1.50
N ALA A 141 -5.36 -16.87 -0.18
CA ALA A 141 -6.08 -17.73 0.76
C ALA A 141 -7.58 -17.44 0.74
N GLY A 142 -7.99 -16.17 0.86
CA GLY A 142 -9.39 -15.76 0.81
C GLY A 142 -10.08 -16.18 -0.49
N VAL A 143 -9.44 -15.97 -1.65
CA VAL A 143 -9.96 -16.41 -2.96
C VAL A 143 -10.02 -17.93 -3.07
N ALA A 144 -9.02 -18.64 -2.57
CA ALA A 144 -8.98 -20.10 -2.61
C ALA A 144 -10.09 -20.70 -1.73
N VAL A 145 -10.24 -20.22 -0.51
CA VAL A 145 -11.31 -20.61 0.44
C VAL A 145 -12.68 -20.27 -0.15
N TYR A 146 -12.87 -19.04 -0.65
CA TYR A 146 -14.12 -18.63 -1.29
C TYR A 146 -14.51 -19.55 -2.46
N ARG A 147 -13.54 -20.00 -3.27
CA ARG A 147 -13.79 -20.95 -4.38
C ARG A 147 -14.13 -22.38 -3.94
N VAL A 148 -13.83 -22.76 -2.70
CA VAL A 148 -14.29 -24.04 -2.14
C VAL A 148 -15.79 -23.96 -1.85
N PHE A 149 -16.26 -22.83 -1.31
CA PHE A 149 -17.65 -22.67 -0.88
C PHE A 149 -18.58 -22.06 -1.94
N ARG A 150 -18.06 -21.38 -2.97
CA ARG A 150 -18.91 -20.75 -3.99
C ARG A 150 -19.47 -21.81 -4.95
N PRO A 151 -20.81 -21.94 -5.11
CA PRO A 151 -21.38 -22.69 -6.21
C PRO A 151 -20.96 -22.04 -7.55
N GLU A 152 -20.64 -22.85 -8.55
CA GLU A 152 -20.29 -22.37 -9.90
C GLU A 152 -21.48 -21.62 -10.51
N THR A 153 -21.63 -20.32 -10.22
CA THR A 153 -22.51 -19.42 -10.98
C THR A 153 -21.85 -19.17 -12.33
N ARG A 154 -21.94 -20.18 -13.19
CA ARG A 154 -21.26 -20.33 -14.49
C ARG A 154 -22.13 -19.87 -15.66
N THR A 155 -23.23 -19.19 -15.41
CA THR A 155 -24.22 -18.85 -16.44
C THR A 155 -23.79 -17.64 -17.27
N GLU A 156 -23.31 -16.57 -16.63
CA GLU A 156 -23.08 -15.29 -17.32
C GLU A 156 -21.87 -15.30 -18.28
N THR A 157 -20.80 -16.02 -17.96
CA THR A 157 -19.60 -16.12 -18.83
C THR A 157 -19.79 -17.09 -20.00
N LYS A 158 -20.79 -17.98 -19.92
CA LYS A 158 -21.06 -18.99 -20.96
C LYS A 158 -21.90 -18.40 -22.09
N GLU A 159 -22.71 -17.39 -21.79
CA GLU A 159 -23.61 -16.74 -22.74
C GLU A 159 -22.91 -15.69 -23.61
N TRP A 160 -21.94 -14.96 -23.04
CA TRP A 160 -21.18 -13.92 -23.76
C TRP A 160 -19.68 -14.15 -23.65
N PRO A 161 -19.12 -15.16 -24.36
CA PRO A 161 -17.70 -15.48 -24.28
C PRO A 161 -16.85 -14.36 -24.88
N VAL A 162 -15.73 -14.05 -24.21
CA VAL A 162 -14.75 -13.06 -24.67
C VAL A 162 -13.39 -13.73 -24.76
N THR A 163 -12.68 -13.52 -25.87
CA THR A 163 -11.33 -14.08 -26.06
C THR A 163 -10.26 -13.23 -25.39
N ARG A 164 -9.09 -13.82 -25.10
CA ARG A 164 -7.94 -13.06 -24.55
C ARG A 164 -7.45 -11.98 -25.51
N ALA A 165 -7.56 -12.19 -26.82
CA ALA A 165 -7.22 -11.21 -27.83
C ALA A 165 -8.16 -9.99 -27.78
N GLU A 166 -9.46 -10.23 -27.65
CA GLU A 166 -10.48 -9.17 -27.47
C GLU A 166 -10.23 -8.36 -26.19
N LEU A 167 -9.91 -9.02 -25.07
CA LEU A 167 -9.53 -8.33 -23.84
C LEU A 167 -8.29 -7.45 -24.06
N LYS A 168 -7.28 -7.91 -24.80
CA LYS A 168 -6.07 -7.11 -25.13
C LYS A 168 -6.38 -5.89 -25.99
N ALA A 169 -7.37 -5.96 -26.87
CA ALA A 169 -7.76 -4.86 -27.73
C ALA A 169 -8.42 -3.69 -26.95
N VAL A 170 -9.07 -3.98 -25.82
CA VAL A 170 -9.72 -2.96 -25.00
C VAL A 170 -8.73 -2.29 -24.06
N ARG A 171 -8.61 -0.95 -24.18
CA ARG A 171 -7.82 -0.10 -23.28
C ARG A 171 -8.73 0.75 -22.40
N ILE A 172 -8.49 0.72 -21.10
CA ILE A 172 -9.18 1.57 -20.10
C ILE A 172 -8.09 2.27 -19.27
N PRO A 173 -7.51 3.36 -19.80
CA PRO A 173 -6.28 3.93 -19.26
C PRO A 173 -6.46 4.43 -17.81
N ARG A 174 -7.63 5.00 -17.47
CA ARG A 174 -7.92 5.53 -16.14
C ARG A 174 -7.61 4.56 -15.00
N LEU A 175 -8.20 3.37 -15.05
CA LEU A 175 -8.08 2.42 -13.95
C LEU A 175 -6.68 1.79 -13.91
N GLN A 176 -6.04 1.60 -15.07
CA GLN A 176 -4.65 1.13 -15.13
C GLN A 176 -3.70 2.14 -14.50
N LEU A 177 -3.84 3.42 -14.87
CA LEU A 177 -3.05 4.50 -14.31
C LEU A 177 -3.33 4.66 -12.81
N LEU A 178 -4.58 4.49 -12.36
CA LEU A 178 -4.91 4.58 -10.93
C LEU A 178 -4.25 3.45 -10.12
N VAL A 179 -4.22 2.22 -10.65
CA VAL A 179 -3.47 1.12 -10.03
C VAL A 179 -1.97 1.44 -9.99
N ALA A 180 -1.40 1.93 -11.10
CA ALA A 180 0.01 2.32 -11.14
C ALA A 180 0.31 3.45 -10.14
N TRP A 181 -0.57 4.46 -10.04
CA TRP A 181 -0.45 5.54 -9.09
C TRP A 181 -0.54 5.06 -7.65
N LEU A 182 -1.44 4.11 -7.32
CA LEU A 182 -1.50 3.52 -5.97
C LEU A 182 -0.20 2.79 -5.61
N VAL A 183 0.41 2.07 -6.56
CA VAL A 183 1.69 1.40 -6.34
C VAL A 183 2.81 2.43 -6.14
N VAL A 184 2.87 3.47 -6.97
CA VAL A 184 3.81 4.58 -6.82
C VAL A 184 3.61 5.30 -5.49
N ALA A 185 2.36 5.52 -5.08
CA ALA A 185 2.03 6.18 -3.82
C ALA A 185 2.55 5.39 -2.63
N VAL A 186 2.31 4.07 -2.61
CA VAL A 186 2.88 3.19 -1.59
C VAL A 186 4.40 3.27 -1.61
N ALA A 187 5.05 3.08 -2.76
CA ALA A 187 6.51 3.10 -2.86
C ALA A 187 7.13 4.45 -2.43
N TYR A 188 6.49 5.56 -2.79
CA TYR A 188 7.00 6.89 -2.47
C TYR A 188 6.78 7.27 -1.00
N THR A 189 5.62 6.95 -0.41
CA THR A 189 5.40 7.14 1.03
C THR A 189 6.43 6.39 1.85
N VAL A 190 6.78 5.19 1.39
CA VAL A 190 7.81 4.34 1.99
C VAL A 190 9.16 5.02 1.92
N LEU A 191 9.62 5.42 0.73
CA LEU A 191 10.89 6.13 0.59
C LEU A 191 10.94 7.43 1.41
N ALA A 192 9.82 8.17 1.47
CA ALA A 192 9.68 9.39 2.26
C ALA A 192 9.79 9.16 3.78
N THR A 193 9.61 7.93 4.25
CA THR A 193 9.80 7.59 5.67
C THR A 193 11.23 7.19 6.02
N ILE A 194 12.13 6.99 5.04
CA ILE A 194 13.53 6.63 5.32
C ILE A 194 14.25 7.71 6.15
N PRO A 195 14.15 9.02 5.81
CA PRO A 195 14.79 10.07 6.62
C PRO A 195 14.28 10.13 8.06
N ARG A 196 13.07 9.63 8.33
CA ARG A 196 12.52 9.49 9.69
C ARG A 196 13.32 8.47 10.50
N TYR A 197 13.78 7.38 9.88
CA TYR A 197 14.42 6.27 10.60
C TYR A 197 15.95 6.20 10.43
N ASP A 198 16.54 7.02 9.55
CA ASP A 198 17.96 6.97 9.17
C ASP A 198 18.78 8.17 9.65
N ALA A 199 18.27 8.98 10.59
CA ALA A 199 19.03 10.09 11.12
C ALA A 199 20.12 9.55 12.08
N PRO A 200 21.43 9.70 11.77
CA PRO A 200 22.50 9.17 12.62
C PRO A 200 22.52 9.90 13.96
N ARG A 201 22.28 9.16 15.05
CA ARG A 201 22.33 9.63 16.43
C ARG A 201 23.76 9.56 16.98
N GLY A 202 24.68 10.27 16.33
CA GLY A 202 26.07 10.40 16.76
C GLY A 202 26.26 11.52 17.79
N GLU A 203 27.31 11.42 18.60
CA GLU A 203 27.71 12.46 19.56
C GLU A 203 28.01 13.79 18.84
N GLY A 204 27.30 14.85 19.22
CA GLY A 204 27.42 16.18 18.61
C GLY A 204 26.11 16.64 17.95
N THR A 205 25.12 16.94 18.79
CA THR A 205 23.83 17.57 18.42
C THR A 205 23.09 16.92 17.25
N PHE A 206 22.49 15.76 17.52
CA PHE A 206 21.41 15.23 16.69
C PHE A 206 20.32 16.31 16.53
N THR A 207 20.19 16.86 15.31
CA THR A 207 19.03 17.69 14.95
C THR A 207 18.14 16.83 14.09
N SER A 208 17.09 16.28 14.70
CA SER A 208 16.09 15.49 13.96
C SER A 208 15.54 16.35 12.81
N PRO A 209 15.53 15.87 11.56
CA PRO A 209 14.84 16.55 10.47
C PRO A 209 13.31 16.42 10.59
N TRP A 210 12.83 15.72 11.63
CA TRP A 210 11.43 15.37 11.79
C TRP A 210 10.49 16.56 11.99
N PRO A 211 10.80 17.57 12.85
CA PRO A 211 9.89 18.71 13.01
C PRO A 211 9.65 19.44 11.70
N GLN A 212 10.68 19.59 10.85
CA GLN A 212 10.54 20.24 9.55
C GLN A 212 9.69 19.42 8.58
N ILE A 213 9.84 18.08 8.61
CA ILE A 213 9.02 17.16 7.80
C ILE A 213 7.57 17.18 8.28
N GLU A 214 7.33 17.01 9.57
CA GLU A 214 5.99 17.01 10.17
C GLU A 214 5.23 18.31 9.87
N TRP A 215 5.88 19.46 10.05
CA TRP A 215 5.28 20.75 9.73
C TRP A 215 5.07 20.97 8.23
N ALA A 216 5.73 20.23 7.36
CA ALA A 216 5.51 20.27 5.92
C ALA A 216 4.35 19.38 5.47
N LEU A 217 4.13 18.23 6.14
CA LEU A 217 3.11 17.25 5.76
C LEU A 217 1.69 17.77 5.99
N LEU A 218 0.77 17.37 5.10
CA LEU A 218 -0.66 17.65 5.24
C LEU A 218 -1.35 16.57 6.08
N VAL A 219 -0.87 15.33 5.98
CA VAL A 219 -1.33 14.19 6.76
C VAL A 219 -0.11 13.37 7.14
N ASP A 220 0.01 12.88 8.38
CA ASP A 220 1.02 11.86 8.73
C ASP A 220 0.36 10.51 9.01
N PRO A 221 -0.11 9.79 7.98
CA PRO A 221 -0.65 8.47 8.20
C PRO A 221 0.49 7.50 8.55
N PRO A 222 0.28 6.56 9.48
CA PRO A 222 1.29 5.55 9.79
C PRO A 222 1.65 4.79 8.51
N ALA A 223 2.95 4.68 8.20
CA ALA A 223 3.44 4.10 6.94
C ALA A 223 2.87 2.70 6.67
N THR A 224 2.79 1.87 7.73
CA THR A 224 2.15 0.55 7.69
C THR A 224 0.70 0.61 7.23
N GLY A 225 -0.07 1.60 7.70
CA GLY A 225 -1.45 1.83 7.31
C GLY A 225 -1.58 2.19 5.83
N VAL A 226 -0.71 3.10 5.34
CA VAL A 226 -0.70 3.49 3.91
C VAL A 226 -0.39 2.29 3.02
N VAL A 227 0.57 1.47 3.40
CA VAL A 227 0.94 0.25 2.65
C VAL A 227 -0.26 -0.70 2.61
N ILE A 228 -0.83 -1.07 3.75
CA ILE A 228 -1.94 -2.03 3.81
C ILE A 228 -3.13 -1.51 3.01
N ILE A 229 -3.59 -0.29 3.28
CA ILE A 229 -4.77 0.29 2.64
C ILE A 229 -4.52 0.52 1.15
N GLY A 230 -3.37 1.07 0.78
CA GLY A 230 -3.00 1.34 -0.61
C GLY A 230 -2.96 0.07 -1.46
N LEU A 231 -2.45 -1.03 -0.91
CA LEU A 231 -2.41 -2.33 -1.58
C LEU A 231 -3.80 -2.96 -1.71
N ILE A 232 -4.61 -2.92 -0.65
CA ILE A 232 -6.01 -3.38 -0.71
C ILE A 232 -6.77 -2.60 -1.78
N LEU A 233 -6.63 -1.28 -1.81
CA LEU A 233 -7.24 -0.43 -2.83
C LEU A 233 -6.72 -0.77 -4.22
N ALA A 234 -5.41 -0.99 -4.40
CA ALA A 234 -4.85 -1.37 -5.70
C ALA A 234 -5.45 -2.67 -6.22
N VAL A 235 -5.64 -3.66 -5.35
CA VAL A 235 -6.28 -4.94 -5.69
C VAL A 235 -7.76 -4.76 -6.01
N LEU A 236 -8.49 -3.97 -5.23
CA LEU A 236 -9.91 -3.68 -5.49
C LEU A 236 -10.09 -2.95 -6.82
N VAL A 237 -9.29 -1.92 -7.07
CA VAL A 237 -9.30 -1.17 -8.34
C VAL A 237 -8.91 -2.09 -9.50
N TRP A 238 -7.92 -2.98 -9.32
CA TRP A 238 -7.56 -3.98 -10.33
C TRP A 238 -8.69 -4.97 -10.63
N ALA A 239 -9.41 -5.43 -9.60
CA ALA A 239 -10.57 -6.29 -9.77
C ALA A 239 -11.69 -5.59 -10.55
N ILE A 240 -11.99 -4.34 -10.20
CA ILE A 240 -12.93 -3.48 -10.94
C ILE A 240 -12.44 -3.24 -12.38
N TYR A 241 -11.16 -2.99 -12.58
CA TYR A 241 -10.57 -2.86 -13.91
C TYR A 241 -10.78 -4.12 -14.75
N SER A 242 -10.57 -5.30 -14.17
CA SER A 242 -10.74 -6.57 -14.87
C SER A 242 -12.18 -6.83 -15.30
N SER A 243 -13.16 -6.49 -14.45
CA SER A 243 -14.58 -6.63 -14.78
C SER A 243 -15.02 -5.62 -15.84
N VAL A 244 -14.68 -4.34 -15.67
CA VAL A 244 -15.03 -3.29 -16.64
C VAL A 244 -14.37 -3.56 -17.99
N ARG A 245 -13.16 -4.11 -18.02
CA ARG A 245 -12.48 -4.52 -19.27
C ARG A 245 -13.21 -5.66 -19.97
N ALA A 246 -13.69 -6.65 -19.22
CA ALA A 246 -14.50 -7.73 -19.77
C ALA A 246 -15.82 -7.19 -20.34
N ASP A 247 -16.51 -6.31 -19.63
CA ASP A 247 -17.75 -5.70 -20.10
C ASP A 247 -17.53 -4.84 -21.34
N ALA A 248 -16.47 -4.02 -21.36
CA ALA A 248 -16.12 -3.22 -22.54
C ALA A 248 -15.77 -4.10 -23.75
N ALA A 249 -15.13 -5.25 -23.55
CA ALA A 249 -14.88 -6.21 -24.62
C ALA A 249 -16.16 -6.88 -25.13
N ARG A 250 -17.13 -7.17 -24.25
CA ARG A 250 -18.46 -7.64 -24.65
C ARG A 250 -19.22 -6.60 -25.45
N VAL A 251 -19.20 -5.34 -25.03
CA VAL A 251 -19.82 -4.23 -25.80
C VAL A 251 -19.17 -4.11 -27.18
N LEU A 252 -17.83 -4.20 -27.25
CA LEU A 252 -17.12 -4.11 -28.53
C LEU A 252 -17.44 -5.27 -29.48
N ARG A 253 -17.72 -6.46 -28.95
CA ARG A 253 -18.01 -7.66 -29.74
C ARG A 253 -19.48 -7.80 -30.12
N TYR A 254 -20.38 -7.59 -29.16
CA TYR A 254 -21.81 -7.89 -29.27
C TYR A 254 -22.68 -6.62 -29.40
N GLY A 255 -22.07 -5.44 -29.26
CA GLY A 255 -22.72 -4.18 -29.54
C GLY A 255 -23.97 -3.93 -28.67
N PRO A 256 -25.07 -3.43 -29.28
CA PRO A 256 -26.27 -3.03 -28.55
C PRO A 256 -27.05 -4.20 -27.94
N GLU A 257 -26.90 -5.42 -28.45
CA GLU A 257 -27.61 -6.61 -27.92
C GLU A 257 -27.22 -6.91 -26.46
N PHE A 258 -25.92 -6.80 -26.16
CA PHE A 258 -25.42 -6.93 -24.79
C PHE A 258 -25.95 -5.82 -23.87
N LEU A 259 -26.02 -4.58 -24.36
CA LEU A 259 -26.53 -3.43 -23.60
C LEU A 259 -28.06 -3.47 -23.41
N ALA A 260 -28.79 -4.08 -24.33
CA ALA A 260 -30.25 -4.20 -24.27
C ALA A 260 -30.71 -5.17 -23.17
N ARG A 261 -29.88 -6.17 -22.84
CA ARG A 261 -30.16 -7.09 -21.73
C ARG A 261 -29.89 -6.46 -20.36
N ASP A 262 -28.89 -5.59 -20.27
CA ASP A 262 -28.50 -4.90 -19.04
C ASP A 262 -29.39 -3.68 -18.72
N GLN A 263 -30.61 -3.64 -19.26
CA GLN A 263 -31.54 -2.50 -19.16
C GLN A 263 -31.95 -2.13 -17.73
N ARG A 264 -31.73 -2.99 -16.73
CA ARG A 264 -31.82 -2.62 -15.30
C ARG A 264 -30.84 -1.50 -14.91
N LYS A 265 -29.76 -1.26 -15.68
CA LYS A 265 -28.81 -0.15 -15.45
C LYS A 265 -29.20 1.16 -16.15
N LYS A 266 -30.19 1.19 -17.06
CA LYS A 266 -30.62 2.42 -17.75
C LYS A 266 -31.25 3.45 -16.79
N LEU A 267 -31.92 3.01 -15.73
CA LEU A 267 -32.50 3.90 -14.71
C LEU A 267 -31.42 4.66 -13.91
N VAL A 268 -30.24 4.08 -13.70
CA VAL A 268 -29.11 4.74 -12.99
C VAL A 268 -28.35 5.74 -13.87
N ALA A 269 -28.48 5.64 -15.20
CA ALA A 269 -27.75 6.46 -16.16
C ALA A 269 -28.34 7.88 -16.34
N ALA A 270 -29.66 8.03 -16.23
CA ALA A 270 -30.34 9.32 -16.37
C ALA A 270 -29.97 10.29 -15.23
N GLU A 271 -29.74 9.77 -14.03
CA GLU A 271 -29.42 10.56 -12.82
C GLU A 271 -27.95 10.99 -12.75
N ARG A 272 -27.07 10.41 -13.59
CA ARG A 272 -25.63 10.70 -13.62
C ARG A 272 -25.23 11.87 -14.53
N ARG A 273 -26.12 12.42 -15.36
CA ARG A 273 -25.80 13.50 -16.31
C ARG A 273 -25.37 14.80 -15.61
N LYS A 274 -25.79 15.03 -14.35
CA LYS A 274 -25.34 16.15 -13.50
C LYS A 274 -23.95 15.96 -12.86
N ARG A 275 -23.33 14.76 -12.93
CA ARG A 275 -22.04 14.46 -12.26
C ARG A 275 -20.79 14.76 -13.09
N GLY A 276 -20.94 15.22 -14.35
CA GLY A 276 -19.80 15.59 -15.21
C GLY A 276 -18.98 16.76 -14.64
N ALA A 277 -19.65 17.82 -14.17
CA ALA A 277 -18.99 18.98 -13.56
C ALA A 277 -18.34 18.62 -12.20
N ALA A 278 -18.97 17.77 -11.41
CA ALA A 278 -18.44 17.31 -10.12
C ALA A 278 -17.12 16.55 -10.26
N GLY A 279 -16.90 15.86 -11.38
CA GLY A 279 -15.65 15.15 -11.65
C GLY A 279 -14.44 16.09 -11.74
N SER A 280 -14.55 17.18 -12.50
CA SER A 280 -13.45 18.13 -12.67
C SER A 280 -13.16 18.92 -11.39
N VAL A 281 -14.19 19.22 -10.59
CA VAL A 281 -14.04 19.90 -9.29
C VAL A 281 -13.12 19.11 -8.36
N ILE A 282 -13.29 17.78 -8.27
CA ILE A 282 -12.41 16.94 -7.43
C ILE A 282 -10.95 17.04 -7.88
N GLY A 283 -10.69 16.98 -9.19
CA GLY A 283 -9.33 17.08 -9.72
C GLY A 283 -8.68 18.43 -9.41
N LEU A 284 -9.44 19.52 -9.54
CA LEU A 284 -8.97 20.88 -9.21
C LEU A 284 -8.71 21.05 -7.71
N LEU A 285 -9.58 20.51 -6.85
CA LEU A 285 -9.38 20.52 -5.40
C LEU A 285 -8.10 19.78 -5.00
N LEU A 286 -7.81 18.63 -5.61
CA LEU A 286 -6.57 17.89 -5.36
C LEU A 286 -5.33 18.70 -5.76
N LEU A 287 -5.38 19.41 -6.89
CA LEU A 287 -4.27 20.28 -7.31
C LEU A 287 -4.10 21.50 -6.41
N ALA A 288 -5.21 22.09 -5.93
CA ALA A 288 -5.16 23.19 -4.96
C ALA A 288 -4.52 22.75 -3.64
N LEU A 289 -4.89 21.58 -3.13
CA LEU A 289 -4.25 20.99 -1.95
C LEU A 289 -2.77 20.67 -2.18
N ALA A 290 -2.41 20.19 -3.38
CA ALA A 290 -1.02 19.97 -3.74
C ALA A 290 -0.20 21.26 -3.72
N LEU A 291 -0.73 22.35 -4.29
CA LEU A 291 -0.10 23.67 -4.27
C LEU A 291 0.09 24.18 -2.84
N TRP A 292 -0.93 24.03 -1.99
CA TRP A 292 -0.85 24.37 -0.58
C TRP A 292 0.24 23.56 0.15
N GLY A 293 0.32 22.25 -0.11
CA GLY A 293 1.40 21.39 0.41
C GLY A 293 2.78 21.88 -0.03
N THR A 294 2.97 22.24 -1.30
CA THR A 294 4.23 22.78 -1.81
C THR A 294 4.63 24.08 -1.08
N ILE A 295 3.67 24.98 -0.83
CA ILE A 295 3.93 26.21 -0.07
C ILE A 295 4.42 25.89 1.33
N ARG A 296 3.79 24.93 2.04
CA ARG A 296 4.26 24.52 3.38
C ARG A 296 5.69 24.01 3.35
N VAL A 297 6.01 23.13 2.39
CA VAL A 297 7.36 22.57 2.20
C VAL A 297 8.40 23.67 2.00
N ILE A 298 8.08 24.69 1.21
CA ILE A 298 8.99 25.84 0.98
C ILE A 298 9.15 26.69 2.23
N VAL A 299 8.08 26.92 2.99
CA VAL A 299 8.09 27.77 4.19
C VAL A 299 8.81 27.09 5.37
N THR A 300 8.69 25.77 5.50
CA THR A 300 9.29 25.01 6.62
C THR A 300 10.64 24.40 6.30
N GLY A 301 11.00 24.30 5.01
CA GLY A 301 12.24 23.72 4.56
C GLY A 301 13.46 24.59 4.87
N SER A 302 14.52 23.97 5.38
CA SER A 302 15.84 24.62 5.49
C SER A 302 16.58 24.54 4.16
N ALA A 303 17.24 25.63 3.76
CA ALA A 303 18.07 25.66 2.55
C ALA A 303 19.21 24.62 2.59
N ASP A 304 19.66 24.26 3.80
CA ASP A 304 20.75 23.30 4.02
C ASP A 304 20.25 21.85 4.17
N ALA A 305 18.93 21.60 4.07
CA ALA A 305 18.39 20.27 4.23
C ALA A 305 18.78 19.34 3.07
N PRO A 306 19.15 18.07 3.35
CA PRO A 306 19.49 17.11 2.30
C PRO A 306 18.29 16.79 1.41
N LEU A 307 18.55 16.37 0.16
CA LEU A 307 17.51 16.07 -0.84
C LEU A 307 16.48 15.05 -0.33
N THR A 308 16.90 14.08 0.48
CA THR A 308 16.01 13.06 1.04
C THR A 308 14.96 13.66 1.99
N VAL A 309 15.34 14.68 2.78
CA VAL A 309 14.43 15.43 3.65
C VAL A 309 13.45 16.27 2.81
N TRP A 310 13.93 16.95 1.77
CA TRP A 310 13.05 17.67 0.83
C TRP A 310 12.04 16.74 0.15
N LEU A 311 12.47 15.56 -0.29
CA LEU A 311 11.59 14.56 -0.89
C LEU A 311 10.57 14.01 0.10
N ALA A 312 10.94 13.84 1.38
CA ALA A 312 10.04 13.43 2.44
C ALA A 312 8.99 14.51 2.75
N SER A 313 9.43 15.77 2.88
CA SER A 313 8.54 16.92 3.09
C SER A 313 7.57 17.11 1.91
N ALA A 314 8.05 16.95 0.67
CA ALA A 314 7.24 17.13 -0.54
C ALA A 314 6.24 15.99 -0.82
N ARG A 315 6.21 14.95 0.01
CA ARG A 315 5.46 13.70 -0.25
C ARG A 315 4.02 13.95 -0.65
N ASP A 316 3.27 14.65 0.20
CA ASP A 316 1.83 14.84 0.01
C ASP A 316 1.54 15.71 -1.22
N ALA A 317 2.35 16.76 -1.45
CA ALA A 317 2.23 17.63 -2.60
C ALA A 317 2.40 16.85 -3.92
N VAL A 318 3.45 16.02 -4.02
CA VAL A 318 3.72 15.20 -5.21
C VAL A 318 2.62 14.16 -5.43
N LEU A 319 2.16 13.47 -4.38
CA LEU A 319 1.11 12.46 -4.50
C LEU A 319 -0.22 13.08 -4.93
N LEU A 320 -0.62 14.20 -4.30
CA LEU A 320 -1.86 14.91 -4.63
C LEU A 320 -1.80 15.51 -6.04
N ALA A 321 -0.66 16.10 -6.43
CA ALA A 321 -0.47 16.62 -7.78
C ALA A 321 -0.60 15.50 -8.83
N GLY A 322 0.07 14.36 -8.59
CA GLY A 322 0.00 13.19 -9.46
C GLY A 322 -1.43 12.64 -9.57
N LEU A 323 -2.17 12.55 -8.45
CA LEU A 323 -3.54 12.08 -8.45
C LEU A 323 -4.48 13.06 -9.17
N GLY A 324 -4.35 14.35 -8.90
CA GLY A 324 -5.13 15.42 -9.54
C GLY A 324 -4.91 15.45 -11.06
N ALA A 325 -3.65 15.40 -11.50
CA ALA A 325 -3.30 15.35 -12.92
C ALA A 325 -3.86 14.09 -13.59
N LEU A 326 -3.70 12.92 -12.97
CA LEU A 326 -4.27 11.66 -13.45
C LEU A 326 -5.79 11.72 -13.54
N TRP A 327 -6.44 12.30 -12.53
CA TRP A 327 -7.90 12.42 -12.48
C TRP A 327 -8.44 13.30 -13.61
N LEU A 328 -7.81 14.46 -13.85
CA LEU A 328 -8.19 15.38 -14.92
C LEU A 328 -7.88 14.80 -16.30
N ALA A 329 -6.71 14.20 -16.49
CA ALA A 329 -6.29 13.61 -17.77
C ALA A 329 -7.15 12.40 -18.18
N THR A 330 -7.82 11.76 -17.22
CA THR A 330 -8.60 10.52 -17.45
C THR A 330 -10.09 10.68 -17.18
N ALA A 331 -10.58 11.93 -17.08
CA ALA A 331 -11.99 12.25 -16.84
C ALA A 331 -12.89 11.93 -18.05
N GLU A 332 -12.96 10.67 -18.46
CA GLU A 332 -13.93 10.17 -19.43
C GLU A 332 -15.20 9.72 -18.69
N THR A 333 -16.35 10.25 -19.10
CA THR A 333 -17.63 9.84 -18.53
C THR A 333 -18.07 8.47 -19.06
N THR A 334 -18.80 7.68 -18.26
CA THR A 334 -19.32 6.38 -18.70
C THR A 334 -20.10 6.45 -20.03
N PRO A 335 -20.96 7.44 -20.29
CA PRO A 335 -21.67 7.57 -21.56
C PRO A 335 -20.75 7.79 -22.75
N GLN A 336 -19.73 8.66 -22.62
CA GLN A 336 -18.74 8.90 -23.67
C GLN A 336 -17.98 7.61 -24.03
N ARG A 337 -17.60 6.84 -23.00
CA ARG A 337 -16.93 5.56 -23.21
C ARG A 337 -17.82 4.55 -23.96
N ILE A 338 -19.07 4.40 -23.55
CA ILE A 338 -20.01 3.47 -24.20
C ILE A 338 -20.25 3.91 -25.66
N ALA A 339 -20.48 5.19 -25.90
CA ALA A 339 -20.66 5.73 -27.25
C ALA A 339 -19.44 5.46 -28.13
N ARG A 340 -18.23 5.65 -27.61
CA ARG A 340 -16.98 5.33 -28.31
C ARG A 340 -16.85 3.84 -28.65
N LEU A 341 -17.17 2.96 -27.69
CA LEU A 341 -17.11 1.51 -27.89
C LEU A 341 -18.13 1.03 -28.93
N LEU A 342 -19.33 1.61 -28.95
CA LEU A 342 -20.35 1.32 -29.96
C LEU A 342 -19.94 1.79 -31.35
N ALA A 343 -19.39 3.01 -31.46
CA ALA A 343 -18.87 3.51 -32.74
C ALA A 343 -17.72 2.64 -33.27
N GLU A 344 -16.88 2.08 -32.39
CA GLU A 344 -15.82 1.16 -32.80
C GLU A 344 -16.37 -0.22 -33.21
N HIS A 345 -17.43 -0.70 -32.53
CA HIS A 345 -18.15 -1.91 -32.94
C HIS A 345 -18.74 -1.76 -34.34
N GLU A 346 -19.46 -0.67 -34.62
CA GLU A 346 -20.06 -0.40 -35.94
C GLU A 346 -19.01 -0.39 -37.06
N ARG A 347 -17.84 0.23 -36.82
CA ARG A 347 -16.73 0.23 -37.79
C ARG A 347 -16.21 -1.17 -38.10
N ARG A 348 -16.11 -2.05 -37.09
CA ARG A 348 -15.64 -3.44 -37.28
C ARG A 348 -16.69 -4.33 -37.94
N SER A 349 -17.96 -4.16 -37.59
CA SER A 349 -19.07 -4.91 -38.18
C SER A 349 -19.29 -4.50 -39.65
N GLY A 350 -19.11 -3.22 -39.98
CA GLY A 350 -19.22 -2.71 -41.34
C GLY A 350 -18.08 -3.14 -42.27
N SER A 351 -16.84 -3.25 -41.77
CA SER A 351 -15.70 -3.68 -42.59
C SER A 351 -15.66 -5.18 -42.87
N GLY A 352 -16.34 -6.00 -42.07
CA GLY A 352 -16.48 -7.44 -42.33
C GLY A 352 -17.47 -7.80 -43.45
N GLY A 353 -18.40 -6.90 -43.78
CA GLY A 353 -19.48 -7.15 -44.75
C GLY A 353 -19.07 -7.03 -46.22
N THR A 354 -17.95 -6.40 -46.55
CA THR A 354 -17.53 -6.13 -47.94
C THR A 354 -16.54 -7.15 -48.50
N ALA A 355 -16.03 -8.10 -47.71
CA ALA A 355 -15.05 -9.09 -48.16
C ALA A 355 -15.65 -10.42 -48.69
N GLY A 356 -16.98 -10.61 -48.60
CA GLY A 356 -17.65 -11.87 -48.97
C GLY A 356 -18.41 -11.86 -50.32
N GLY A 357 -18.40 -10.73 -51.04
CA GLY A 357 -19.13 -10.56 -52.30
C GLY A 357 -18.29 -10.87 -53.54
N ALA A 358 -17.57 -11.99 -53.58
CA ALA A 358 -17.07 -12.52 -54.85
C ALA A 358 -18.16 -13.44 -55.43
N ALA A 359 -18.86 -12.94 -56.44
CA ALA A 359 -19.92 -13.66 -57.13
C ALA A 359 -19.41 -14.97 -57.75
N PRO A 360 -20.14 -16.09 -57.63
CA PRO A 360 -19.92 -17.23 -58.51
C PRO A 360 -20.40 -16.84 -59.92
N SER A 361 -19.47 -16.82 -60.86
CA SER A 361 -19.69 -16.77 -62.31
C SER A 361 -20.08 -18.13 -62.87
#